data_AF-A0AAV3KC22-F1
#
_entry.id   AF-A0AAV3KC22-F1
#
_cell.length_a   1.000
_cell.length_b   1.000
_cell.length_c   1.000
_cell.angle_alpha   90.00
_cell.angle_beta   90.00
_cell.angle_gamma   90.00
#
_symmetry.space_group_name_H-M   'P 1'
#
loop_
_entity.id
_entity.type
_entity.pdbx_description
1 polymer ?
#
loop_
_entity_poly.entity_id
_entity_poly.type
_entity_poly.pdbx_seq_one_letter_code
_entity_poly.pdbx_strand_id
1 'polypeptide(L)' 'MEGISIAKLLVIGALIVLLFGTNKLRSLGSDLGAAIKGFKKSMSDEQPAAKSSAQDEHPAAISENRPKE' A
#
# COMPACT_ATOMS: atom_id res chain seq x y z
N MET A 1 15.55 -23.23 20.93
CA MET A 1 15.15 -21.83 20.73
C MET A 1 13.87 -21.84 19.91
N GLU A 2 12.72 -21.66 20.55
CA GLU A 2 11.48 -21.54 19.79
C GLU A 2 11.49 -20.23 19.00
N GLY A 3 11.68 -20.32 17.69
CA GLY A 3 11.62 -19.18 16.79
C GLY A 3 10.21 -18.59 16.73
N ILE A 4 10.11 -17.31 16.37
CA ILE A 4 8.85 -16.67 16.07
C ILE A 4 8.30 -17.32 14.79
N SER A 5 7.27 -18.16 14.94
CA SER A 5 6.57 -18.77 13.82
C SER A 5 5.54 -17.80 13.25
N ILE A 6 5.36 -17.82 11.92
CA ILE A 6 4.36 -17.02 11.20
C ILE A 6 2.95 -17.21 11.79
N ALA A 7 2.61 -18.42 12.25
CA ALA A 7 1.32 -18.67 12.90
C ALA A 7 1.13 -17.86 14.19
N LYS A 8 2.21 -17.68 15.00
CA LYS A 8 2.17 -16.88 16.23
C LYS A 8 1.94 -15.40 15.89
N LEU A 9 2.56 -14.89 14.83
CA LEU A 9 2.38 -13.51 14.37
C LEU A 9 0.94 -13.24 13.90
N LEU A 10 0.30 -14.18 13.20
CA LEU A 10 -1.10 -14.04 12.79
C LEU A 10 -2.06 -13.97 13.97
N VAL A 11 -1.86 -14.80 14.99
CA VAL A 11 -2.69 -14.79 16.21
C VAL A 11 -2.55 -13.44 16.94
N ILE A 12 -1.33 -12.93 17.08
CA ILE A 12 -1.07 -11.62 17.70
C ILE A 12 -1.69 -10.49 16.85
N GLY A 13 -1.53 -10.55 15.53
CA GLY A 13 -2.12 -9.58 14.61
C GLY A 13 -3.65 -9.54 14.70
N ALA A 14 -4.30 -10.71 14.80
CA ALA A 14 -5.75 -10.79 14.97
C ALA A 14 -6.22 -10.12 16.27
N LEU A 15 -5.48 -10.28 17.38
CA LEU A 15 -5.78 -9.59 18.64
C LEU A 15 -5.64 -8.07 18.50
N ILE A 16 -4.58 -7.59 17.84
CA ILE A 16 -4.40 -6.15 17.58
C ILE A 16 -5.57 -5.60 16.76
N VAL A 17 -5.99 -6.33 15.72
CA VAL A 17 -7.15 -5.95 14.90
C VAL A 17 -8.44 -5.89 15.73
N LEU A 18 -8.64 -6.85 16.64
CA LEU A 18 -9.83 -6.89 17.48
C LEU A 18 -9.85 -5.77 18.54
N LEU A 19 -8.69 -5.42 19.10
CA LEU A 19 -8.55 -4.35 20.12
C LEU A 19 -8.67 -2.95 19.52
N PHE A 20 -7.98 -2.70 18.42
CA PHE A 20 -7.92 -1.36 17.80
C PHE A 20 -9.00 -1.13 16.74
N GLY A 21 -9.62 -2.21 16.24
CA GLY A 21 -10.54 -2.18 15.12
C GLY A 21 -9.82 -1.94 13.79
N THR A 22 -10.45 -2.36 12.68
CA THR A 22 -9.88 -2.22 11.34
C THR A 22 -9.80 -0.77 10.86
N ASN A 23 -10.61 0.14 11.41
CA ASN A 23 -10.67 1.54 11.00
C ASN A 23 -9.37 2.30 11.33
N LYS A 24 -8.84 2.14 12.57
CA LYS A 24 -7.58 2.80 12.97
C LYS A 24 -6.37 2.15 12.30
N LEU A 25 -6.39 0.83 12.12
CA LEU A 25 -5.35 0.09 11.41
C LEU A 25 -5.31 0.46 9.91
N ARG A 26 -6.44 0.78 9.29
CA ARG A 26 -6.50 1.21 7.89
C ARG A 26 -5.85 2.56 7.68
N SER A 27 -6.17 3.57 8.49
CA SER A 27 -5.57 4.91 8.34
C SER A 27 -4.06 4.86 8.57
N LEU A 28 -3.63 4.24 9.68
CA LEU A 28 -2.21 4.10 10.00
C LEU A 28 -1.48 3.22 8.98
N GLY A 29 -2.10 2.12 8.53
CA GLY A 29 -1.54 1.22 7.54
C GLY A 29 -1.40 1.85 6.15
N SER A 30 -2.29 2.77 5.79
CA SER A 30 -2.19 3.54 4.54
C SER A 30 -0.97 4.46 4.56
N ASP A 31 -0.76 5.19 5.66
CA ASP A 31 0.37 6.13 5.79
C ASP A 31 1.71 5.39 5.87
N LEU A 32 1.78 4.36 6.73
CA LEU A 32 2.95 3.49 6.85
C LEU A 32 3.23 2.74 5.54
N GLY A 33 2.18 2.25 4.88
CA GLY A 33 2.27 1.55 3.60
C GLY A 33 2.80 2.44 2.48
N ALA A 34 2.36 3.70 2.41
CA ALA A 34 2.88 4.67 1.46
C ALA A 34 4.38 4.96 1.67
N ALA A 35 4.80 5.15 2.92
CA ALA A 35 6.22 5.35 3.27
C ALA A 35 7.08 4.14 2.90
N ILE A 36 6.63 2.92 3.23
CA ILE A 36 7.34 1.68 2.90
C ILE A 36 7.36 1.44 1.39
N LYS A 37 6.29 1.78 0.65
CA LYS A 37 6.24 1.67 -0.82
C LYS A 37 7.27 2.60 -1.47
N GLY A 38 7.37 3.84 -1.01
CA GLY A 38 8.40 4.79 -1.45
C GLY A 38 9.82 4.28 -1.17
N PHE A 39 10.06 3.77 0.04
CA PHE A 39 11.34 3.19 0.44
C PHE A 39 11.73 1.97 -0.41
N LYS A 40 10.80 1.03 -0.63
CA LYS A 40 11.06 -0.12 -1.51
C LYS A 40 11.37 0.33 -2.94
N LYS A 41 10.66 1.34 -3.44
CA LYS A 41 10.87 1.86 -4.79
C LYS A 41 12.24 2.51 -4.94
N SER A 42 12.67 3.37 -4.02
CA SER A 42 14.01 3.97 -4.06
C SER A 42 15.11 2.91 -3.96
N MET A 43 14.91 1.89 -3.13
CA MET A 43 15.87 0.80 -2.95
C MET A 43 15.92 -0.18 -4.13
N SER A 44 14.83 -0.26 -4.91
CA SER A 44 14.77 -1.04 -6.15
C SER A 44 15.27 -0.27 -7.37
N ASP A 45 15.14 1.07 -7.39
CA ASP A 45 15.67 1.90 -8.48
C ASP A 45 17.22 1.93 -8.52
N GLU A 46 17.90 1.53 -7.44
CA GLU A 46 19.36 1.28 -7.41
C GLU A 46 19.78 -0.07 -8.02
N GLN A 47 18.84 -0.95 -8.37
CA GLN A 47 19.10 -2.26 -8.99
C GLN A 47 18.47 -2.32 -10.39
N PRO A 48 19.26 -2.38 -11.48
CA PRO A 48 18.70 -2.32 -12.83
C PRO A 48 18.06 -3.66 -13.22
N ALA A 49 16.79 -3.87 -12.88
CA ALA A 49 15.80 -4.60 -13.69
C ALA A 49 14.43 -4.70 -13.01
N ALA A 50 13.40 -4.75 -13.89
CA ALA A 50 11.99 -5.10 -13.65
C ALA A 50 11.06 -3.99 -13.15
N LYS A 51 10.54 -3.21 -14.11
CA LYS A 51 9.26 -2.52 -14.04
C LYS A 51 8.19 -3.46 -13.46
N SER A 52 7.49 -3.04 -12.40
CA SER A 52 6.16 -3.53 -12.11
C SER A 52 5.26 -2.38 -11.65
N SER A 53 4.07 -2.43 -12.22
CA SER A 53 3.03 -1.43 -12.41
C SER A 53 2.14 -1.19 -11.19
N ALA A 54 1.71 0.06 -11.03
CA ALA A 54 0.43 0.53 -10.48
C ALA A 54 0.44 2.06 -10.68
N GLN A 55 -0.02 2.63 -11.80
CA GLN A 55 -1.44 2.82 -12.18
C GLN A 55 -2.32 3.02 -10.95
N ASP A 56 -2.46 4.28 -10.54
CA ASP A 56 -3.70 4.88 -10.04
C ASP A 56 -3.49 6.41 -9.97
N GLU A 57 -3.57 7.05 -11.14
CA GLU A 57 -4.08 8.41 -11.24
C GLU A 57 -5.21 8.37 -12.25
N HIS A 58 -6.42 8.57 -11.74
CA HIS A 58 -7.66 8.62 -12.49
C HIS A 58 -7.98 10.09 -12.80
N PRO A 59 -7.76 10.59 -14.03
CA PRO A 59 -8.46 11.76 -14.52
C PRO A 59 -9.70 11.29 -15.27
N ALA A 60 -10.75 10.84 -14.56
CA ALA A 60 -12.08 10.88 -15.16
C ALA A 60 -12.66 12.27 -14.97
N ALA A 61 -12.52 13.08 -16.02
CA ALA A 61 -13.54 14.03 -16.46
C ALA A 61 -13.17 14.49 -17.87
N ILE A 62 -13.35 13.60 -18.85
CA ILE A 62 -13.55 14.00 -20.23
C ILE A 62 -14.98 14.57 -20.27
N SER A 63 -15.12 15.89 -20.07
CA SER A 63 -16.34 16.61 -20.44
C SER A 63 -16.10 17.19 -21.83
N GLU A 64 -16.58 16.47 -22.84
CA GLU A 64 -17.39 17.01 -23.93
C GLU A 64 -17.41 18.55 -24.03
N ASN A 65 -16.65 19.14 -24.95
CA ASN A 65 -17.19 20.11 -25.90
C ASN A 65 -16.16 20.47 -26.98
N ARG A 66 -16.46 20.04 -28.20
CA ARG A 66 -15.79 20.45 -29.42
C ARG A 66 -16.52 21.69 -29.94
N PRO A 67 -15.99 22.93 -29.89
CA PRO A 67 -16.51 23.97 -30.76
C PRO A 67 -15.95 23.71 -32.16
N LYS A 68 -16.86 23.58 -33.14
CA LYS A 68 -16.51 23.70 -34.55
C LYS A 68 -16.59 25.18 -34.88
N GLU A 69 -15.45 25.80 -35.16
CA GLU A 69 -15.34 26.99 -36.02
C GLU A 69 -14.05 26.89 -36.83
#